data_AF-A0A1L2ZP45-F1
#
_entry.id   AF-A0A1L2ZP45-F1
#
_cell.length_a   1.000
_cell.length_b   1.000
_cell.length_c   1.000
_cell.angle_alpha   90.00
_cell.angle_beta   90.00
_cell.angle_gamma   90.00
#
_symmetry.space_group_name_H-M   'P 1'
#
loop_
_entity.id
_entity.type
_entity.pdbx_description
1 polymer ?
#
loop_
_entity_poly.entity_id
_entity_poly.type
_entity_poly.pdbx_seq_one_letter_code
_entity_poly.pdbx_strand_id
1 'polypeptide(L)'
;MSDNSGLATARDEALEVRKFYEIVEERFNGKTWSLHELMIGFSNDVGYIGRLLLAHDGTWNIDGDADAELKHKLAETLWWVFVLADKLEIDIDEAFTDTMKSIRAGLDSTIARTAPAEQ
;
A
#
# COMPACT_ATOMS: atom_id res chain seq x y z
N MET A 1 13.19 18.89 9.34
CA MET A 1 12.46 17.73 9.86
C MET A 1 11.18 17.67 9.07
N SER A 2 11.12 16.79 8.07
CA SER A 2 9.92 16.62 7.26
C SER A 2 8.80 16.11 8.16
N ASP A 3 7.62 16.69 7.98
CA ASP A 3 6.44 16.41 8.79
C ASP A 3 5.99 14.96 8.57
N ASN A 4 6.49 14.05 9.41
CA ASN A 4 6.12 12.62 9.41
C ASN A 4 4.71 12.39 9.96
N SER A 5 3.94 13.47 10.24
CA SER A 5 2.62 13.39 10.85
C SER A 5 1.57 12.77 9.94
N GLY A 6 1.66 12.98 8.62
CA GLY A 6 0.65 12.49 7.68
C GLY A 6 0.60 10.97 7.57
N LEU A 7 1.77 10.32 7.44
CA LEU A 7 1.87 8.86 7.33
C LEU A 7 1.52 8.18 8.66
N ALA A 8 2.03 8.71 9.77
CA ALA A 8 1.69 8.21 11.11
C ALA A 8 0.18 8.33 11.39
N THR A 9 -0.44 9.46 11.03
CA THR A 9 -1.89 9.65 11.18
C THR A 9 -2.67 8.65 10.34
N ALA A 10 -2.28 8.44 9.08
CA ALA A 10 -2.93 7.45 8.20
C ALA A 10 -2.77 6.01 8.71
N ARG A 11 -1.59 5.67 9.26
CA ARG A 11 -1.34 4.38 9.90
C ARG A 11 -2.25 4.20 11.11
N ASP A 12 -2.30 5.18 12.00
CA ASP A 12 -3.09 5.08 13.23
C ASP A 12 -4.59 4.92 12.90
N GLU A 13 -5.11 5.67 11.92
CA GLU A 13 -6.48 5.49 11.41
C GLU A 13 -6.70 4.08 10.81
N ALA A 14 -5.74 3.56 10.04
CA ALA A 14 -5.81 2.22 9.47
C ALA A 14 -5.89 1.13 10.55
N LEU A 15 -5.13 1.28 11.63
CA LEU A 15 -5.13 0.33 12.75
C LEU A 15 -6.41 0.43 13.58
N GLU A 16 -7.03 1.60 13.72
CA GLU A 16 -8.37 1.71 14.31
C GLU A 16 -9.42 0.99 13.46
N VAL A 17 -9.37 1.14 12.14
CA VAL A 17 -10.25 0.37 11.22
C VAL A 17 -10.01 -1.13 11.36
N ARG A 18 -8.76 -1.56 11.48
CA ARG A 18 -8.41 -2.98 11.66
C ARG A 18 -9.02 -3.59 12.91
N LYS A 19 -9.08 -2.84 14.03
CA LYS A 19 -9.75 -3.30 15.26
C LYS A 19 -11.23 -3.61 15.03
N PHE A 20 -11.93 -2.83 14.20
CA PHE A 20 -13.32 -3.13 13.85
C PHE A 20 -13.45 -4.40 13.01
N TYR A 21 -12.55 -4.61 12.05
CA TYR A 21 -12.51 -5.87 11.29
C TYR A 21 -12.28 -7.08 12.20
N GLU A 22 -11.36 -6.99 13.15
CA GLU A 22 -11.09 -8.08 14.10
C GLU A 22 -12.32 -8.44 14.94
N ILE A 23 -13.09 -7.45 15.40
CA ILE A 23 -14.35 -7.69 16.10
C ILE A 23 -15.34 -8.47 15.22
N VAL A 24 -15.43 -8.10 13.93
CA VAL A 24 -16.32 -8.78 12.97
C VAL A 24 -15.81 -10.20 12.69
N GLU A 25 -14.52 -10.36 12.45
CA GLU A 25 -13.87 -11.65 12.23
C GLU A 25 -14.11 -12.61 13.42
N GLU A 26 -14.00 -12.13 14.67
CA GLU A 26 -14.30 -12.98 15.83
C GLU A 26 -15.76 -13.40 15.92
N ARG A 27 -16.68 -12.51 15.57
CA ARG A 27 -18.11 -12.84 15.63
C ARG A 27 -18.53 -13.85 14.57
N PHE A 28 -17.94 -13.78 13.37
CA PHE A 28 -18.36 -14.61 12.24
C PHE A 28 -17.49 -15.86 12.05
N ASN A 29 -16.19 -15.77 12.35
CA ASN A 29 -15.22 -16.83 12.07
C ASN A 29 -14.67 -17.47 13.36
N GLY A 30 -14.88 -16.86 14.53
CA GLY A 30 -14.32 -17.32 15.80
C GLY A 30 -12.80 -17.22 15.90
N LYS A 31 -12.16 -16.57 14.92
CA LYS A 31 -10.73 -16.23 14.90
C LYS A 31 -10.52 -14.98 14.02
N THR A 32 -9.56 -14.14 14.39
CA THR A 32 -9.08 -13.08 13.51
C THR A 32 -8.38 -13.70 12.31
N TRP A 33 -8.36 -12.99 11.19
CA TRP A 33 -7.63 -13.42 10.01
C TRP A 33 -6.14 -13.60 10.32
N SER A 34 -5.60 -14.73 9.85
CA SER A 34 -4.17 -15.00 9.84
C SER A 34 -3.43 -14.12 8.84
N LEU A 35 -2.11 -14.04 8.96
CA LEU A 35 -1.24 -13.35 7.99
C LEU A 35 -1.49 -13.79 6.55
N HIS A 36 -1.78 -15.08 6.32
CA HIS A 36 -2.08 -15.61 4.99
C HIS A 36 -3.45 -15.15 4.48
N GLU A 37 -4.47 -15.12 5.34
CA GLU A 37 -5.81 -14.60 5.00
C GLU A 37 -5.75 -13.10 4.67
N LEU A 38 -4.99 -12.32 5.45
CA LEU A 38 -4.69 -10.91 5.16
C LEU A 38 -3.98 -10.74 3.81
N MET A 39 -2.94 -11.52 3.54
CA MET A 39 -2.19 -11.46 2.29
C MET A 39 -3.05 -11.85 1.07
N ILE A 40 -3.99 -12.78 1.22
CA ILE A 40 -4.94 -13.14 0.17
C ILE A 40 -5.87 -11.96 -0.14
N GLY A 41 -6.42 -11.31 0.90
CA GLY A 41 -7.22 -10.10 0.74
C GLY A 41 -6.46 -8.99 0.04
N PHE A 42 -5.23 -8.73 0.50
CA PHE A 42 -4.35 -7.74 -0.12
C PHE A 42 -4.05 -8.05 -1.60
N SER A 43 -3.71 -9.30 -1.92
CA SER A 43 -3.42 -9.71 -3.30
C SER A 43 -4.62 -9.55 -4.23
N ASN A 44 -5.83 -9.78 -3.72
CA ASN A 44 -7.06 -9.57 -4.49
C ASN A 44 -7.22 -8.09 -4.87
N ASP A 45 -7.00 -7.17 -3.94
CA ASP A 45 -7.13 -5.74 -4.21
C ASP A 45 -6.03 -5.22 -5.16
N VAL A 46 -4.80 -5.70 -5.01
CA VAL A 46 -3.71 -5.41 -5.98
C VAL A 46 -4.06 -5.92 -7.39
N GLY A 47 -4.59 -7.14 -7.48
CA GLY A 47 -5.06 -7.69 -8.77
C GLY A 47 -6.21 -6.88 -9.36
N TYR A 48 -7.09 -6.34 -8.52
CA TYR A 48 -8.20 -5.52 -8.97
C TYR A 48 -7.73 -4.14 -9.47
N ILE A 49 -6.76 -3.51 -8.82
CA ILE A 49 -6.10 -2.29 -9.33
C ILE A 49 -5.60 -2.51 -10.76
N GLY A 50 -4.99 -3.66 -11.06
CA GLY A 50 -4.55 -3.98 -12.41
C GLY A 50 -5.69 -3.92 -13.46
N ARG A 51 -6.89 -4.39 -13.12
CA ARG A 51 -8.06 -4.30 -14.00
C ARG A 51 -8.60 -2.88 -14.10
N LEU A 52 -8.59 -2.14 -13.00
CA LEU A 52 -9.01 -0.74 -12.96
C LEU A 52 -8.09 0.15 -13.82
N LEU A 53 -6.78 -0.15 -13.89
CA LEU A 53 -5.85 0.53 -14.79
C LEU A 53 -6.19 0.26 -16.26
N LEU A 54 -6.52 -0.99 -16.63
CA LEU A 54 -6.99 -1.27 -18.00
C LEU A 54 -8.26 -0.48 -18.36
N ALA A 55 -9.14 -0.29 -17.38
CA ALA A 55 -10.36 0.49 -17.53
C ALA A 55 -10.07 1.99 -17.66
N HIS A 56 -9.19 2.53 -16.81
CA HIS A 56 -8.70 3.90 -16.89
C HIS A 56 -8.08 4.19 -18.27
N ASP A 57 -7.34 3.23 -18.83
CA ASP A 57 -6.73 3.35 -20.16
C ASP A 57 -7.71 3.07 -21.31
N GLY A 58 -8.97 2.76 -21.03
CA GLY A 58 -10.02 2.51 -22.02
C GLY A 58 -9.88 1.19 -22.77
N THR A 59 -9.07 0.26 -22.27
CA THR A 59 -8.78 -1.04 -22.92
C THR A 59 -9.63 -2.19 -22.38
N TRP A 60 -10.37 -1.96 -21.30
CA TRP A 60 -11.25 -2.93 -20.66
C TRP A 60 -12.50 -2.25 -20.10
N ASN A 61 -13.68 -2.82 -20.34
CA ASN A 61 -14.91 -2.27 -19.78
C ASN A 61 -15.16 -2.80 -18.37
N ILE A 62 -15.51 -1.90 -17.46
CA ILE A 62 -16.03 -2.24 -16.13
C ILE A 62 -17.37 -1.54 -15.95
N ASP A 63 -18.19 -2.09 -15.07
CA ASP A 63 -19.39 -1.39 -14.60
C ASP A 63 -18.99 -0.36 -13.52
N GLY A 64 -19.63 0.81 -13.55
CA GLY A 64 -19.43 1.85 -12.53
C GLY A 64 -18.32 2.86 -12.85
N ASP A 65 -17.85 3.55 -11.80
CA ASP A 65 -16.84 4.61 -11.88
C ASP A 65 -15.44 4.04 -11.59
N ALA A 66 -14.71 3.71 -12.65
CA ALA A 66 -13.37 3.13 -12.55
C ALA A 66 -12.37 4.02 -11.80
N ASP A 67 -12.48 5.34 -11.94
CA ASP A 67 -11.56 6.29 -11.30
C ASP A 67 -11.80 6.37 -9.79
N ALA A 68 -13.07 6.36 -9.37
CA ALA A 68 -13.44 6.31 -7.97
C ALA A 68 -12.99 4.99 -7.32
N GLU A 69 -13.26 3.86 -7.96
CA GLU A 69 -12.81 2.55 -7.50
C GLU A 69 -11.29 2.44 -7.43
N LEU A 70 -10.57 3.01 -8.41
CA LEU A 70 -9.10 3.01 -8.41
C LEU A 70 -8.53 3.80 -7.22
N LYS A 71 -9.09 4.98 -6.94
CA LYS A 71 -8.70 5.77 -5.75
C LYS A 71 -8.94 5.00 -4.46
N HIS A 72 -10.10 4.36 -4.34
CA HIS A 72 -10.45 3.53 -3.19
C HIS A 72 -9.45 2.39 -3.01
N LYS A 73 -9.17 1.62 -4.07
CA LYS A 73 -8.31 0.43 -3.99
C LYS A 73 -6.84 0.76 -3.75
N LEU A 74 -6.36 1.91 -4.23
CA LEU A 74 -5.04 2.43 -3.87
C LEU A 74 -4.96 2.77 -2.38
N ALA A 75 -6.01 3.36 -1.80
CA ALA A 75 -6.07 3.64 -0.36
C ALA A 75 -6.16 2.34 0.48
N GLU A 76 -6.98 1.37 0.07
CA GLU A 76 -7.05 0.06 0.73
C GLU A 76 -5.74 -0.71 0.66
N THR A 77 -5.00 -0.60 -0.45
CA THR A 77 -3.65 -1.16 -0.56
C THR A 77 -2.71 -0.61 0.51
N LEU A 78 -2.78 0.70 0.79
CA LEU A 78 -1.99 1.29 1.87
C LEU A 78 -2.45 0.77 3.25
N TRP A 79 -3.77 0.62 3.45
CA TRP A 79 -4.32 0.00 4.66
C TRP A 79 -3.79 -1.42 4.89
N TRP A 80 -3.77 -2.27 3.85
CA TRP A 80 -3.21 -3.62 3.94
C TRP A 80 -1.74 -3.62 4.38
N VAL A 81 -0.93 -2.70 3.83
CA VAL A 81 0.48 -2.56 4.19
C VAL A 81 0.63 -2.18 5.67
N PHE A 82 -0.16 -1.22 6.17
CA PHE A 82 -0.13 -0.86 7.58
C PHE A 82 -0.52 -2.01 8.50
N VAL A 83 -1.58 -2.74 8.16
CA VAL A 83 -2.04 -3.90 8.94
C VAL A 83 -1.00 -5.01 8.98
N LEU A 84 -0.41 -5.34 7.83
CA LEU A 84 0.61 -6.38 7.76
C LEU A 84 1.89 -5.97 8.52
N ALA A 85 2.29 -4.71 8.42
CA ALA A 85 3.44 -4.20 9.16
C ALA A 85 3.21 -4.29 10.68
N ASP A 86 2.05 -3.87 11.17
CA ASP A 86 1.69 -3.96 12.59
C ASP A 86 1.68 -5.42 13.09
N LYS A 87 1.07 -6.35 12.33
CA LYS A 87 1.05 -7.78 12.66
C LYS A 87 2.43 -8.45 12.65
N LEU A 88 3.39 -7.86 11.95
CA LEU A 88 4.76 -8.35 11.83
C LEU A 88 5.76 -7.57 12.69
N GLU A 89 5.28 -6.61 13.50
CA GLU A 89 6.11 -5.73 14.34
C GLU A 89 7.15 -4.94 13.52
N ILE A 90 6.77 -4.50 12.32
CA ILE A 90 7.61 -3.70 11.42
C ILE A 90 7.27 -2.21 11.60
N ASP A 91 8.26 -1.39 11.95
CA ASP A 91 8.15 0.06 11.81
C ASP A 91 8.19 0.43 10.32
N ILE A 92 7.01 0.57 9.73
CA ILE A 92 6.85 0.86 8.31
C ILE A 92 7.32 2.27 7.94
N ASP A 93 7.29 3.22 8.88
CA ASP A 93 7.72 4.60 8.62
C ASP A 93 9.25 4.63 8.46
N GLU A 94 9.96 3.96 9.36
CA GLU A 94 11.41 3.77 9.29
C GLU A 94 11.78 2.94 8.05
N ALA A 95 11.15 1.77 7.86
CA ALA A 95 11.44 0.89 6.74
C ALA A 95 11.25 1.57 5.37
N PHE A 96 10.18 2.36 5.21
CA PHE A 96 9.95 3.13 3.99
C PHE A 96 11.04 4.19 3.79
N THR A 97 11.34 4.97 4.84
CA THR A 97 12.34 6.04 4.78
C THR A 97 13.72 5.52 4.37
N ASP A 98 14.18 4.44 5.02
CA ASP A 98 15.48 3.83 4.75
C ASP A 98 15.54 3.21 3.36
N THR A 99 14.48 2.52 2.95
CA THR A 99 14.39 1.93 1.61
C THR A 99 14.46 3.01 0.53
N MET A 100 13.69 4.09 0.67
CA MET A 100 13.69 5.19 -0.30
C MET A 100 15.03 5.93 -0.36
N LYS A 101 15.70 6.11 0.79
CA LYS A 101 17.04 6.69 0.86
C LYS A 101 18.06 5.83 0.12
N SER A 102 18.03 4.52 0.31
CA SER A 102 18.90 3.56 -0.37
C SER A 102 18.67 3.56 -1.89
N ILE A 103 17.41 3.47 -2.32
CA ILE A 103 17.03 3.53 -3.74
C ILE A 103 17.52 4.83 -4.37
N ARG A 104 17.28 5.98 -3.72
CA ARG A 104 17.72 7.29 -4.22
C ARG A 104 19.23 7.35 -4.42
N ALA A 105 20.02 6.90 -3.44
CA ALA A 105 21.47 6.91 -3.55
C ALA A 105 21.96 6.05 -4.74
N GLY A 106 21.36 4.88 -4.96
CA GLY A 106 21.68 4.02 -6.10
C GLY A 106 21.32 4.66 -7.45
N LEU A 107 20.17 5.35 -7.51
CA LEU A 107 19.75 6.07 -8.71
C LEU A 107 20.63 7.29 -8.99
N ASP A 108 20.97 8.09 -7.98
CA ASP A 108 21.84 9.27 -8.11
C ASP A 108 23.23 8.87 -8.65
N SER A 109 23.80 7.77 -8.13
CA SER A 109 25.06 7.22 -8.65
C SER A 109 24.93 6.78 -10.11
N THR A 110 23.81 6.16 -10.48
CA THR A 110 23.57 5.72 -11.85
C THR A 110 23.44 6.92 -12.79
N ILE A 111 22.66 7.93 -12.42
CA ILE A 111 22.47 9.17 -13.18
C ILE A 111 23.82 9.85 -13.43
N ALA A 112 24.65 9.99 -12.40
CA ALA A 112 25.98 10.61 -12.52
C ALA A 112 26.90 9.84 -13.49
N ARG A 113 26.88 8.51 -13.45
CA ARG A 113 27.68 7.66 -14.35
C ARG A 113 27.19 7.68 -15.79
N THR A 114 25.90 7.91 -16.01
CA THR A 114 25.29 7.95 -17.35
C THR A 114 25.21 9.36 -17.94
N ALA A 115 25.76 10.37 -17.27
CA ALA A 115 25.78 11.73 -17.79
C ALA A 115 26.48 11.78 -19.16
N PRO A 116 25.90 12.44 -20.18
CA PRO A 116 26.58 12.64 -21.44
C PRO A 116 27.88 13.43 -21.22
N ALA A 117 28.96 13.05 -21.91
CA ALA A 117 30.19 13.81 -21.89
C ALA A 117 29.92 15.23 -22.42
N GLU A 118 30.36 16.27 -21.69
CA GLU A 118 30.30 17.64 -22.17
C GLU A 118 31.05 17.74 -23.51
N GLN A 119 30.34 18.21 -24.56
CA GLN A 119 30.91 18.51 -25.87
C GLN A 119 31.50 19.92 -25.89
#